data_AF-A0A2A2PX00-F1
#
_entry.id   AF-A0A2A2PX00-F1
#
_cell.length_a   1.000
_cell.length_b   1.000
_cell.length_c   1.000
_cell.angle_alpha   90.00
_cell.angle_beta   90.00
_cell.angle_gamma   90.00
#
_symmetry.space_group_name_H-M   'P 1'
#
loop_
_entity.id
_entity.type
_entity.pdbx_description
1 polymer ?
#
loop_
_entity_poly.entity_id
_entity_poly.type
_entity_poly.pdbx_seq_one_letter_code
_entity_poly.pdbx_strand_id
1 'polypeptide(L)' 'MNRRALTPKVRDALRQLASGPQDMRDDALLELINTELKKLPIEDITYVRDRVRFSCPPCPMVQSVVLMLDGLIEVKSLAL' A
#
# COMPACT_ATOMS: atom_id res chain seq x y z
N MET A 1 11.52 -12.89 -8.00
CA MET A 1 10.92 -11.78 -7.23
C MET A 1 11.78 -11.49 -6.00
N ASN A 2 12.47 -10.36 -6.00
CA ASN A 2 13.41 -10.00 -4.94
C ASN A 2 12.61 -9.54 -3.70
N ARG A 3 12.54 -10.39 -2.65
CA ARG A 3 11.82 -10.13 -1.38
C ARG A 3 12.35 -8.91 -0.58
N ARG A 4 13.18 -8.07 -1.19
CA ARG A 4 13.92 -6.93 -0.61
C ARG A 4 13.38 -5.54 -1.01
N ALA A 5 12.38 -5.45 -1.88
CA ALA A 5 11.98 -4.17 -2.48
C ALA A 5 11.17 -3.23 -1.54
N LEU A 6 10.52 -3.76 -0.50
CA LEU A 6 9.75 -2.93 0.42
C LEU A 6 10.63 -2.39 1.54
N THR A 7 10.61 -1.06 1.70
CA THR A 7 11.34 -0.42 2.78
C THR A 7 10.79 -0.89 4.15
N PRO A 8 11.62 -0.90 5.21
CA PRO A 8 11.17 -1.28 6.55
C PRO A 8 9.94 -0.49 7.00
N LYS A 9 9.87 0.80 6.64
CA LYS A 9 8.73 1.68 6.93
C LYS A 9 7.42 1.19 6.30
N VAL A 10 7.44 0.81 5.02
CA VAL A 10 6.25 0.27 4.34
C VAL A 10 5.81 -1.04 4.96
N ARG A 11 6.75 -1.92 5.32
CA ARG A 11 6.41 -3.18 5.99
C ARG A 11 5.70 -2.97 7.31
N ASP A 12 6.20 -2.05 8.12
CA ASP A 12 5.60 -1.75 9.43
C ASP A 12 4.26 -1.03 9.28
N ALA A 13 4.10 -0.21 8.24
CA ALA A 13 2.82 0.39 7.88
C ALA A 13 1.78 -0.66 7.47
N LEU A 14 2.16 -1.61 6.61
CA LEU A 14 1.29 -2.72 6.19
C LEU A 14 0.93 -3.66 7.36
N ARG A 15 1.84 -3.85 8.31
CA ARG A 15 1.54 -4.60 9.56
C ARG A 15 0.53 -3.86 10.43
N GLN A 16 0.67 -2.55 10.56
CA GLN A 16 -0.29 -1.72 11.29
C GLN A 16 -1.67 -1.79 10.63
N LEU A 17 -1.73 -1.71 9.29
CA LEU A 17 -2.97 -1.88 8.53
C LEU A 17 -3.63 -3.24 8.77
N ALA A 18 -2.84 -4.32 8.84
CA ALA A 18 -3.34 -5.66 9.12
C ALA A 18 -3.82 -5.84 10.59
N SER A 19 -3.39 -4.98 11.52
CA SER A 19 -3.68 -5.12 12.95
C SER A 19 -5.05 -4.62 13.41
N GLY A 20 -5.88 -4.06 12.50
CA GLY A 20 -7.24 -3.63 12.80
C GLY A 20 -7.43 -2.11 12.91
N PRO A 21 -8.61 -1.63 13.35
CA PRO A 21 -8.98 -0.22 13.26
C PRO A 21 -8.08 0.61 14.19
N GLN A 22 -7.28 1.51 13.59
CA GLN A 22 -6.52 2.49 14.34
C GLN A 22 -7.25 3.83 14.28
N ASP A 23 -8.12 4.06 15.25
CA ASP A 23 -8.71 5.39 15.45
C ASP A 23 -7.56 6.43 15.52
N MET A 24 -7.59 7.40 14.58
CA MET A 24 -6.76 8.61 14.47
C MET A 24 -5.38 8.55 13.77
N ARG A 25 -4.94 7.46 13.11
CA ARG A 25 -3.63 7.45 12.38
C ARG A 25 -3.70 7.16 10.88
N ASP A 26 -4.89 7.22 10.28
CA ASP A 26 -5.12 6.74 8.92
C ASP A 26 -4.46 7.60 7.82
N ASP A 27 -4.57 8.93 7.87
CA ASP A 27 -4.04 9.79 6.79
C ASP A 27 -2.52 9.78 6.71
N ALA A 28 -1.84 9.85 7.86
CA ALA A 28 -0.38 9.78 7.93
C ALA A 28 0.15 8.41 7.48
N LEU A 29 -0.61 7.34 7.75
CA LEU A 29 -0.28 5.99 7.29
C LEU A 29 -0.42 5.88 5.77
N LEU A 30 -1.51 6.42 5.21
CA LEU A 30 -1.73 6.47 3.75
C LEU A 30 -0.63 7.26 3.06
N GLU A 31 -0.29 8.45 3.57
CA GLU A 31 0.72 9.32 2.98
C GLU A 31 2.11 8.65 2.99
N LEU A 32 2.45 7.95 4.08
CA LEU A 32 3.71 7.21 4.18
C LEU A 32 3.75 6.05 3.18
N ILE A 33 2.67 5.27 3.07
CA ILE A 33 2.57 4.16 2.11
C ILE A 33 2.67 4.71 0.68
N ASN A 34 1.94 5.78 0.36
CA ASN A 34 1.94 6.42 -0.96
C ASN A 34 3.35 6.90 -1.35
N THR A 35 4.00 7.67 -0.47
CA THR A 35 5.31 8.28 -0.73
C THR A 35 6.38 7.25 -1.00
N GLU A 36 6.36 6.14 -0.26
CA GLU A 36 7.33 5.06 -0.43
C GLU A 36 7.03 4.21 -1.66
N LEU A 37 5.77 3.88 -1.93
CA LEU A 37 5.40 3.04 -3.08
C LEU A 37 5.47 3.78 -4.41
N LYS A 38 5.28 5.11 -4.44
CA LYS A 38 5.45 5.92 -5.66
C LYS A 38 6.85 5.79 -6.26
N LYS A 39 7.86 5.43 -5.46
CA LYS A 39 9.25 5.22 -5.89
C LYS A 39 9.47 3.84 -6.55
N LEU A 40 8.55 2.90 -6.38
CA LEU A 40 8.68 1.53 -6.85
C LEU A 40 8.16 1.35 -8.29
N PRO A 41 8.62 0.31 -9.02
CA PRO A 41 8.04 -0.08 -10.30
C PRO A 41 6.59 -0.56 -10.14
N ILE A 42 5.82 -0.52 -11.22
CA ILE A 42 4.40 -0.91 -11.23
C ILE A 42 4.21 -2.32 -10.67
N GLU A 43 5.05 -3.28 -11.07
CA GLU A 43 4.99 -4.68 -10.63
C GLU A 43 5.03 -4.85 -9.11
N ASP A 44 5.88 -4.07 -8.42
CA ASP A 44 6.01 -4.12 -6.96
C ASP A 44 4.78 -3.51 -6.28
N ILE A 45 4.21 -2.44 -6.86
CA ILE A 45 2.98 -1.81 -6.36
C ILE A 45 1.79 -2.77 -6.51
N THR A 46 1.67 -3.42 -7.66
CA THR A 46 0.67 -4.47 -7.93
C THR A 46 0.77 -5.60 -6.91
N TYR A 47 2.00 -6.08 -6.65
CA TYR A 47 2.22 -7.13 -5.65
C TYR A 47 1.77 -6.69 -4.23
N VAL A 48 2.08 -5.46 -3.82
CA VAL A 48 1.66 -4.95 -2.52
C VAL A 48 0.15 -4.85 -2.42
N ARG A 49 -0.51 -4.31 -3.44
CA ARG A 49 -1.98 -4.19 -3.51
C ARG A 49 -2.64 -5.55 -3.34
N ASP A 50 -2.19 -6.55 -4.10
CA ASP A 50 -2.77 -7.89 -4.03
C ASP A 50 -2.58 -8.49 -2.64
N ARG A 51 -1.40 -8.32 -2.02
CA ARG A 51 -1.18 -8.76 -0.64
C ARG A 51 -2.09 -8.06 0.37
N VAL A 52 -2.28 -6.75 0.26
CA VAL A 52 -3.17 -5.99 1.14
C VAL A 52 -4.59 -6.55 1.03
N ARG A 53 -5.07 -6.76 -0.21
CA ARG A 53 -6.39 -7.31 -0.50
C ARG A 53 -6.62 -8.71 0.07
N PHE A 54 -5.61 -9.58 0.02
CA PHE A 54 -5.74 -10.97 0.45
C PHE A 54 -5.36 -11.23 1.92
N SER A 55 -4.54 -10.36 2.53
CA SER A 55 -3.97 -10.61 3.87
C SER A 55 -4.58 -9.74 4.97
N CYS A 56 -5.26 -8.64 4.62
CA CYS A 56 -5.86 -7.73 5.60
C CYS A 56 -7.37 -8.00 5.72
N PRO A 57 -7.96 -7.88 6.91
CA PRO A 57 -9.41 -7.96 7.07
C PRO A 57 -10.10 -6.84 6.27
N PRO A 58 -11.28 -7.10 5.68
CA PRO A 58 -12.00 -6.08 4.93
C PRO A 58 -12.49 -4.99 5.88
N CYS A 59 -11.80 -3.85 5.89
CA CYS A 59 -12.21 -2.65 6.59
C CYS A 59 -12.11 -1.43 5.67
N PRO A 60 -12.82 -0.33 5.96
CA PRO A 60 -12.80 0.87 5.12
C PRO A 60 -11.39 1.36 4.81
N MET A 61 -10.48 1.25 5.78
CA MET A 61 -9.10 1.68 5.63
C MET A 61 -8.30 0.83 4.63
N VAL A 62 -8.46 -0.49 4.66
CA VAL A 62 -7.85 -1.39 3.66
C VAL A 62 -8.37 -1.07 2.27
N GLN A 63 -9.67 -0.77 2.15
CA GLN A 63 -10.25 -0.37 0.88
C GLN A 63 -9.67 0.95 0.36
N SER A 64 -9.50 1.96 1.23
CA SER A 64 -8.83 3.22 0.89
C SER A 64 -7.40 3.00 0.40
N VAL A 65 -6.62 2.14 1.08
CA VAL A 65 -5.26 1.78 0.66
C VAL A 65 -5.29 1.12 -0.72
N VAL A 66 -6.17 0.15 -0.96
CA VAL A 66 -6.27 -0.53 -2.27
C VAL A 66 -6.58 0.45 -3.39
N LEU A 67 -7.58 1.33 -3.21
CA LEU A 67 -7.95 2.34 -4.20
C LEU A 67 -6.80 3.31 -4.50
N MET A 68 -6.06 3.73 -3.48
CA MET A 68 -4.87 4.56 -3.64
C MET A 68 -3.78 3.85 -4.47
N LEU A 69 -3.56 2.56 -4.23
CA LEU A 69 -2.59 1.76 -5.00
C LEU A 69 -3.02 1.56 -6.45
N ASP A 70 -4.31 1.34 -6.69
CA ASP A 70 -4.86 1.26 -8.05
C ASP A 70 -4.65 2.59 -8.80
N GLY A 71 -4.94 3.73 -8.18
CA GLY A 71 -4.66 5.05 -8.76
C GLY A 71 -3.17 5.28 -9.06
N LEU A 72 -2.26 4.83 -8.19
CA LEU A 72 -0.81 4.90 -8.45
C LEU A 72 -0.39 4.04 -9.65
N ILE A 73 -0.97 2.85 -9.79
CA ILE A 73 -0.73 1.96 -10.93
C ILE A 73 -1.22 2.61 -12.21
N GLU A 74 -2.43 3.18 -12.22
CA GLU A 74 -2.99 3.87 -13.38
C GLU A 74 -2.10 5.06 -13.80
N VAL A 75 -1.74 5.94 -12.86
CA VAL A 75 -0.88 7.11 -13.15
C VAL A 75 0.46 6.68 -13.74
N LYS A 76 1.08 5.62 -13.21
CA LYS A 76 2.35 5.12 -13.74
C LYS A 76 2.19 4.40 -15.08
N SER A 77 1.06 3.75 -15.31
CA SER A 77 0.76 3.06 -16.57
C SER A 77 0.50 4.05 -17.71
N LEU A 78 -0.03 5.24 -17.40
CA LEU A 78 -0.24 6.33 -18.35
C LEU A 78 1.02 7.16 -18.63
N ALA A 79 2.03 7.08 -17.76
CA ALA A 79 3.33 7.73 -17.93
C ALA A 79 4.34 6.89 -18.73
N LEU A 80 3.89 5.73 -19.23
CA LEU A 80 4.57 4.87 -20.20
C LEU A 80 4.10 5.22 -21.62
#